data_AF-A0A853IAR4-F1
#
_entry.id   AF-A0A853IAR4-F1
#
_cell.length_a   1.000
_cell.length_b   1.000
_cell.length_c   1.000
_cell.angle_alpha   90.00
_cell.angle_beta   90.00
_cell.angle_gamma   90.00
#
_symmetry.space_group_name_H-M   'P 1'
#
loop_
_entity.id
_entity.type
_entity.pdbx_description
1 polymer ?
#
loop_
_entity_poly.entity_id
_entity_poly.type
_entity_poly.pdbx_seq_one_letter_code
_entity_poly.pdbx_strand_id
1 'polypeptide(L)'
;MNHISSVTNQPLGNNIASGQPLSGSAQGNYQGQQVRLLDAKPFTASVAEEMSFAASEKRESDSLRNRKINDRFGGKSAVQQVAEDYLKLVAKTPQAEAMRRFAENLLDGFFRNPQQTMQQLKNFSSDISDQYLILKLAAQLAGEMLARDKQAKDKLKNKNQLQMAKAHFEGLAEQLLNSSENAEASIIAGININQVVSSPAGQALNSAQNLKDFYRETIFDTNNLLSAYEHILNHCSEGQLEQGIALLLRGLAADYNAQHSSIEKPKLQLIMSSMQKLKTLTTIRESALGLFSQFSRLQPQVTHQGIMAGG
;
A
#
# COMPACT_ATOMS: atom_id res chain seq x y z
N MET A 1 66.23 13.59 -37.81
CA MET A 1 66.21 15.04 -37.48
C MET A 1 64.86 15.32 -36.85
N ASN A 2 64.75 15.19 -35.51
CA ASN A 2 65.09 16.21 -34.47
C ASN A 2 63.97 17.28 -34.41
N HIS A 3 63.33 17.65 -33.29
CA HIS A 3 63.38 17.37 -31.85
C HIS A 3 61.96 17.72 -31.28
N ILE A 4 61.36 16.95 -30.36
CA ILE A 4 61.28 17.18 -28.90
C ILE A 4 61.16 18.68 -28.52
N SER A 5 60.07 19.10 -27.85
CA SER A 5 60.07 19.55 -26.44
C SER A 5 58.86 20.39 -26.04
N SER A 6 58.41 20.08 -24.84
CA SER A 6 57.35 20.61 -24.00
C SER A 6 57.76 21.85 -23.18
N VAL A 7 56.78 22.35 -22.39
CA VAL A 7 56.87 23.19 -21.17
C VAL A 7 56.95 24.70 -21.48
N THR A 8 56.09 25.58 -20.95
CA THR A 8 56.15 26.05 -19.54
C THR A 8 54.89 26.80 -19.10
N ASN A 9 54.51 26.55 -17.85
CA ASN A 9 53.45 27.16 -17.06
C ASN A 9 53.84 28.52 -16.46
N GLN A 10 52.82 29.40 -16.28
CA GLN A 10 52.60 30.33 -15.13
C GLN A 10 53.39 31.67 -15.04
N PRO A 11 53.01 32.63 -14.16
CA PRO A 11 51.65 33.18 -13.88
C PRO A 11 51.65 34.70 -13.47
N LEU A 12 50.47 35.18 -13.02
CA LEU A 12 50.17 36.28 -12.08
C LEU A 12 50.30 37.75 -12.53
N GLY A 13 49.17 38.47 -12.42
CA GLY A 13 49.12 39.94 -12.41
C GLY A 13 47.71 40.48 -12.22
N ASN A 14 47.26 40.57 -10.96
CA ASN A 14 46.13 41.40 -10.55
C ASN A 14 46.37 42.87 -10.96
N ASN A 15 45.39 43.56 -11.53
CA ASN A 15 44.92 44.84 -10.99
C ASN A 15 43.68 45.41 -11.69
N ILE A 16 42.87 46.03 -10.86
CA ILE A 16 41.59 46.70 -11.06
C ILE A 16 41.83 48.08 -11.70
N ALA A 17 41.04 48.47 -12.72
CA ALA A 17 40.49 49.83 -12.88
C ALA A 17 39.77 50.01 -14.25
N SER A 18 38.45 50.16 -14.17
CA SER A 18 37.61 51.13 -14.89
C SER A 18 38.12 51.83 -16.16
N GLY A 19 37.40 51.60 -17.26
CA GLY A 19 36.72 52.68 -17.98
C GLY A 19 37.38 53.24 -19.25
N GLN A 20 36.97 52.72 -20.41
CA GLN A 20 36.65 53.55 -21.59
C GLN A 20 35.77 52.76 -22.58
N PRO A 21 34.57 53.26 -22.96
CA PRO A 21 33.73 52.63 -23.97
C PRO A 21 34.23 53.01 -25.37
N LEU A 22 34.63 52.02 -26.17
CA LEU A 22 34.74 52.18 -27.61
C LEU A 22 33.35 51.96 -28.22
N SER A 23 32.55 53.03 -28.24
CA SER A 23 31.31 53.11 -29.01
C SER A 23 31.61 53.10 -30.50
N GLY A 24 31.73 51.92 -31.08
CA GLY A 24 31.68 51.70 -32.52
C GLY A 24 30.43 50.89 -32.84
N SER A 25 29.29 51.55 -33.10
CA SER A 25 28.12 50.82 -33.61
C SER A 25 28.43 50.34 -35.03
N ALA A 26 28.87 49.09 -35.15
CA ALA A 26 29.11 48.44 -36.43
C ALA A 26 27.78 48.31 -37.19
N GLN A 27 27.72 48.93 -38.36
CA GLN A 27 26.58 48.86 -39.27
C GLN A 27 27.01 48.07 -40.51
N GLY A 28 26.25 47.04 -40.87
CA GLY A 28 26.53 46.15 -41.99
C GLY A 28 25.29 45.95 -42.86
N ASN A 29 25.43 45.25 -43.98
CA ASN A 29 24.33 44.97 -44.89
C ASN A 29 24.20 43.44 -45.04
N TYR A 30 23.03 42.88 -44.73
CA TYR A 30 22.75 41.45 -44.92
C TYR A 30 21.53 41.30 -45.84
N GLN A 31 21.72 40.61 -46.97
CA GLN A 31 20.69 40.39 -48.00
C GLN A 31 19.97 41.69 -48.46
N GLY A 32 20.72 42.78 -48.60
CA GLY A 32 20.19 44.07 -49.08
C GLY A 32 19.51 44.94 -48.01
N GLN A 33 19.44 44.50 -46.75
CA GLN A 33 18.97 45.32 -45.64
C GLN A 33 20.11 45.76 -44.71
N GLN A 34 20.10 47.05 -44.36
CA GLN A 34 21.04 47.62 -43.41
C GLN A 34 20.69 47.17 -41.99
N VAL A 35 21.65 46.54 -41.32
CA VAL A 35 21.54 46.07 -39.94
C VAL A 35 22.57 46.80 -39.09
N ARG A 36 22.14 47.23 -37.90
CA ARG A 36 22.98 47.93 -36.91
C ARG A 36 23.10 47.08 -35.66
N LEU A 37 24.32 46.86 -35.18
CA LEU A 37 24.55 46.20 -33.90
C LEU A 37 24.10 47.14 -32.76
N LEU A 38 23.10 46.73 -31.99
CA LEU A 38 22.74 47.35 -30.72
C LEU A 38 23.38 46.53 -29.59
N ASP A 39 23.93 47.21 -28.59
CA ASP A 39 24.49 46.56 -27.40
C ASP A 39 23.42 45.66 -26.76
N ALA A 40 23.77 44.38 -26.61
CA ALA A 40 22.86 43.35 -26.12
C ALA A 40 22.51 43.62 -24.65
N LYS A 41 21.27 44.05 -24.39
CA LYS A 41 20.68 43.94 -23.04
C LYS A 41 20.23 42.50 -22.80
N PRO A 42 20.61 41.87 -21.67
CA PRO A 42 20.15 40.53 -21.31
C PRO A 42 18.75 40.65 -20.69
N PHE A 43 17.68 40.58 -21.48
CA PHE A 43 16.31 40.79 -20.96
C PHE A 43 15.30 39.68 -21.30
N THR A 44 15.66 38.68 -22.11
CA THR A 44 14.72 37.61 -22.49
C THR A 44 14.97 36.29 -21.76
N ALA A 45 16.21 35.96 -21.44
CA ALA A 45 16.55 34.74 -20.70
C ALA A 45 16.14 34.83 -19.22
N SER A 46 16.41 35.96 -18.54
CA SER A 46 16.03 36.15 -17.13
C SER A 46 14.52 36.15 -16.90
N VAL A 47 13.74 36.68 -17.84
CA VAL A 47 12.26 36.69 -17.73
C VAL A 47 11.68 35.27 -17.93
N ALA A 48 12.27 34.49 -18.85
CA ALA A 48 11.86 33.10 -19.05
C ALA A 48 12.21 32.21 -17.85
N GLU A 49 13.38 32.41 -17.22
CA GLU A 49 13.73 31.74 -15.97
C GLU A 49 12.80 32.16 -14.82
N GLU A 50 12.53 33.46 -14.63
CA GLU A 50 11.65 33.95 -13.55
C GLU A 50 10.21 33.44 -13.70
N MET A 51 9.66 33.38 -14.91
CA MET A 51 8.34 32.76 -15.15
C MET A 51 8.36 31.24 -14.95
N SER A 52 9.48 30.57 -15.24
CA SER A 52 9.63 29.13 -15.00
C SER A 52 9.77 28.80 -13.52
N PHE A 53 10.43 29.65 -12.73
CA PHE A 53 10.47 29.56 -11.28
C PHE A 53 9.09 29.78 -10.67
N ALA A 54 8.36 30.83 -11.07
CA ALA A 54 7.01 31.07 -10.56
C ALA A 54 6.02 29.95 -10.91
N ALA A 55 6.12 29.36 -12.11
CA ALA A 55 5.30 28.21 -12.49
C ALA A 55 5.70 26.92 -11.76
N SER A 56 6.99 26.73 -11.49
CA SER A 56 7.49 25.59 -10.70
C SER A 56 7.13 25.72 -9.24
N GLU A 57 7.25 26.91 -8.64
CA GLU A 57 6.86 27.19 -7.26
C GLU A 57 5.34 27.04 -7.06
N LYS A 58 4.52 27.45 -8.03
CA LYS A 58 3.07 27.24 -7.99
C LYS A 58 2.69 25.76 -8.11
N ARG A 59 3.36 24.99 -8.99
CA ARG A 59 3.14 23.55 -9.11
C ARG A 59 3.67 22.77 -7.90
N GLU A 60 4.81 23.17 -7.36
CA GLU A 60 5.39 22.59 -6.15
C GLU A 60 4.48 22.88 -4.95
N SER A 61 4.04 24.12 -4.76
CA SER A 61 3.11 24.49 -3.68
C SER A 61 1.75 23.81 -3.80
N ASP A 62 1.17 23.68 -4.99
CA ASP A 62 -0.08 22.91 -5.19
C ASP A 62 0.14 21.41 -4.95
N SER A 63 1.29 20.85 -5.33
CA SER A 63 1.63 19.45 -5.08
C SER A 63 1.95 19.13 -3.62
N LEU A 64 2.52 20.09 -2.87
CA LEU A 64 2.82 19.98 -1.45
C LEU A 64 1.58 20.22 -0.59
N ARG A 65 0.69 21.15 -0.99
CA ARG A 65 -0.59 21.40 -0.31
C ARG A 65 -1.59 20.26 -0.45
N ASN A 66 -1.55 19.55 -1.59
CA ASN A 66 -2.41 18.38 -1.83
C ASN A 66 -1.81 17.06 -1.35
N ARG A 67 -0.54 17.03 -0.93
CA ARG A 67 -0.04 15.92 -0.13
C ARG A 67 -0.63 16.05 1.27
N LYS A 68 -1.32 15.01 1.73
CA LYS A 68 -1.53 14.77 3.16
C LYS A 68 -0.13 14.67 3.79
N ILE A 69 0.41 15.78 4.28
CA ILE A 69 1.61 15.78 5.13
C ILE A 69 1.15 15.14 6.43
N ASN A 70 1.23 13.81 6.48
CA ASN A 70 1.14 13.10 7.74
C ASN A 70 2.43 13.46 8.47
N ASP A 71 2.32 14.24 9.54
CA ASP A 71 3.42 14.74 10.35
C ASP A 71 4.13 13.55 11.03
N ARG A 72 4.92 12.81 10.24
CA ARG A 72 5.69 11.63 10.67
C ARG A 72 7.06 12.06 11.19
N PHE A 73 7.16 13.18 11.90
CA PHE A 73 8.38 13.58 12.59
C PHE A 73 8.48 12.84 13.94
N GLY A 74 9.21 11.72 13.93
CA GLY A 74 9.81 11.10 15.11
C GLY A 74 9.05 9.96 15.79
N GLY A 75 7.76 9.76 15.49
CA GLY A 75 6.95 8.65 16.01
C GLY A 75 6.82 7.47 15.04
N LYS A 76 6.72 6.24 15.56
CA LYS A 76 6.33 5.07 14.74
C LYS A 76 4.91 5.29 14.22
N SER A 77 4.68 5.06 12.92
CA SER A 77 3.32 5.13 12.36
C SER A 77 2.43 4.03 12.97
N ALA A 78 1.11 4.23 12.94
CA ALA A 78 0.14 3.26 13.48
C ALA A 78 0.35 1.86 12.90
N VAL A 79 0.50 1.76 11.57
CA VAL A 79 0.76 0.50 10.88
C VAL A 79 2.08 -0.18 11.30
N GLN A 80 3.12 0.61 11.61
CA GLN A 80 4.39 0.04 12.12
C GLN A 80 4.19 -0.54 13.52
N GLN A 81 3.46 0.15 14.40
CA GLN A 81 3.16 -0.35 15.74
C GLN A 81 2.33 -1.64 15.68
N VAL A 82 1.25 -1.64 14.89
CA VAL A 82 0.39 -2.82 14.68
C VAL A 82 1.19 -4.02 14.15
N ALA A 83 2.06 -3.81 13.17
CA ALA A 83 2.90 -4.87 12.62
C ALA A 83 3.89 -5.43 13.65
N GLU A 84 4.57 -4.56 14.40
CA GLU A 84 5.51 -4.98 15.44
C GLU A 84 4.82 -5.77 16.56
N ASP A 85 3.66 -5.31 17.02
CA ASP A 85 2.93 -5.95 18.10
C ASP A 85 2.35 -7.29 17.67
N TYR A 86 1.85 -7.37 16.43
CA TYR A 86 1.45 -8.65 15.83
C TYR A 86 2.62 -9.64 15.78
N LEU A 87 3.76 -9.24 15.21
CA LEU A 87 4.93 -10.14 15.08
C LEU A 87 5.43 -10.65 16.44
N LYS A 88 5.37 -9.82 17.50
CA LYS A 88 5.68 -10.26 18.87
C LYS A 88 4.65 -11.27 19.39
N LEU A 89 3.37 -11.02 19.16
CA LEU A 89 2.27 -11.85 19.66
C LEU A 89 2.27 -13.24 19.00
N VAL A 90 2.47 -13.30 17.67
CA VAL A 90 2.31 -14.54 16.90
C VAL A 90 3.62 -15.29 16.66
N ALA A 91 4.73 -14.88 17.28
CA ALA A 91 6.09 -15.37 17.00
C ALA A 91 6.26 -16.91 17.01
N LYS A 92 5.35 -17.65 17.64
CA LYS A 92 5.37 -19.12 17.76
C LYS A 92 4.32 -19.84 16.90
N THR A 93 3.61 -19.13 16.03
CA THR A 93 2.63 -19.75 15.13
C THR A 93 3.31 -20.31 13.87
N PRO A 94 2.79 -21.38 13.25
CA PRO A 94 3.33 -21.92 12.01
C PRO A 94 3.40 -20.87 10.88
N GLN A 95 2.40 -19.98 10.82
CA GLN A 95 2.36 -18.88 9.84
C GLN A 95 3.50 -17.88 10.08
N ALA A 96 3.72 -17.45 11.33
CA ALA A 96 4.81 -16.53 11.64
C ALA A 96 6.18 -17.17 11.37
N GLU A 97 6.35 -18.47 11.64
CA GLU A 97 7.58 -19.18 11.31
C GLU A 97 7.80 -19.28 9.80
N ALA A 98 6.75 -19.53 9.01
CA ALA A 98 6.82 -19.51 7.55
C ALA A 98 7.21 -18.13 7.01
N MET A 99 6.59 -17.05 7.52
CA MET A 99 6.97 -15.67 7.18
C MET A 99 8.42 -15.36 7.55
N ARG A 100 8.88 -15.83 8.72
CA ARG A 100 10.26 -15.63 9.18
C ARG A 100 11.27 -16.35 8.30
N ARG A 101 11.05 -17.62 8.00
CA ARG A 101 11.91 -18.39 7.09
C ARG A 101 11.96 -17.75 5.70
N PHE A 102 10.82 -17.28 5.21
CA PHE A 102 10.78 -16.59 3.92
C PHE A 102 11.53 -15.25 3.95
N ALA A 103 11.39 -14.47 5.04
CA ALA A 103 12.15 -13.24 5.23
C ALA A 103 13.67 -13.48 5.33
N GLU A 104 14.09 -14.57 5.98
CA GLU A 104 15.49 -15.02 6.02
C GLU A 104 15.99 -15.38 4.60
N ASN A 105 15.21 -16.13 3.82
CA ASN A 105 15.55 -16.45 2.43
C ASN A 105 15.66 -15.20 1.54
N LEU A 106 14.79 -14.19 1.73
CA LEU A 106 14.89 -12.91 1.03
C LEU A 106 16.17 -12.15 1.37
N LEU A 107 16.63 -12.25 2.62
CA LEU A 107 17.85 -11.61 3.09
C LEU A 107 19.10 -12.34 2.60
N ASP A 108 19.12 -13.67 2.65
CA ASP A 108 20.23 -14.50 2.17
C ASP A 108 20.38 -14.41 0.64
N GLY A 109 19.25 -14.42 -0.07
CA GLY A 109 19.17 -14.24 -1.51
C GLY A 109 19.12 -12.77 -1.95
N PHE A 110 19.47 -11.80 -1.09
CA PHE A 110 19.22 -10.37 -1.32
C PHE A 110 19.65 -9.90 -2.72
N PHE A 111 18.64 -9.71 -3.58
CA PHE A 111 18.76 -9.02 -4.86
C PHE A 111 18.44 -7.54 -4.64
N ARG A 112 19.29 -6.64 -5.14
CA ARG A 112 19.03 -5.19 -5.12
C ARG A 112 17.87 -4.76 -6.02
N ASN A 113 17.15 -5.70 -6.63
CA ASN A 113 16.09 -5.43 -7.59
C ASN A 113 14.71 -5.43 -6.89
N PRO A 114 14.05 -4.25 -6.75
CA PRO A 114 12.74 -4.14 -6.11
C PRO A 114 11.66 -5.01 -6.76
N GLN A 115 11.69 -5.13 -8.09
CA GLN A 115 10.67 -5.88 -8.84
C GLN A 115 10.74 -7.39 -8.54
N GLN A 116 11.97 -7.93 -8.43
CA GLN A 116 12.17 -9.34 -8.08
C GLN A 116 11.70 -9.63 -6.65
N THR A 117 12.05 -8.77 -5.69
CA THR A 117 11.57 -8.92 -4.30
C THR A 117 10.05 -8.89 -4.23
N MET A 118 9.41 -7.93 -4.92
CA MET A 118 7.94 -7.84 -4.95
C MET A 118 7.29 -9.03 -5.65
N GLN A 119 7.91 -9.58 -6.69
CA GLN A 119 7.42 -10.79 -7.34
C GLN A 119 7.50 -12.00 -6.41
N GLN A 120 8.63 -12.18 -5.69
CA GLN A 120 8.76 -13.25 -4.70
C GLN A 120 7.74 -13.11 -3.57
N LEU A 121 7.51 -11.88 -3.08
CA LEU A 121 6.47 -11.59 -2.08
C LEU A 121 5.08 -11.98 -2.56
N LYS A 122 4.72 -11.60 -3.79
CA LYS A 122 3.43 -11.97 -4.40
C LYS A 122 3.26 -13.48 -4.59
N ASN A 123 4.35 -14.19 -4.90
CA ASN A 123 4.34 -15.64 -5.01
C ASN A 123 4.16 -16.32 -3.64
N PHE A 124 4.62 -15.69 -2.55
CA PHE A 124 4.42 -16.19 -1.20
C PHE A 124 2.99 -15.90 -0.69
N SER A 125 2.53 -14.66 -0.84
CA SER A 125 1.18 -14.25 -0.46
C SER A 125 0.71 -13.10 -1.34
N SER A 126 -0.53 -13.19 -1.82
CA SER A 126 -1.22 -12.07 -2.49
C SER A 126 -1.64 -10.97 -1.52
N ASP A 127 -1.64 -11.25 -0.22
CA ASP A 127 -2.14 -10.34 0.82
C ASP A 127 -1.16 -9.19 1.10
N ILE A 128 -1.63 -7.95 0.96
CA ILE A 128 -0.80 -6.76 1.23
C ILE A 128 -0.30 -6.71 2.68
N SER A 129 -1.08 -7.21 3.65
CA SER A 129 -0.67 -7.20 5.05
C SER A 129 0.41 -8.23 5.35
N ASP A 130 0.33 -9.43 4.76
CA ASP A 130 1.38 -10.44 4.86
C ASP A 130 2.67 -9.96 4.17
N GLN A 131 2.56 -9.36 2.98
CA GLN A 131 3.71 -8.78 2.27
C GLN A 131 4.40 -7.69 3.10
N TYR A 132 3.62 -6.80 3.72
CA TYR A 132 4.13 -5.77 4.61
C TYR A 132 4.84 -6.36 5.84
N LEU A 133 4.22 -7.35 6.50
CA LEU A 133 4.80 -8.04 7.66
C LEU A 133 6.14 -8.70 7.33
N ILE A 134 6.23 -9.39 6.18
CA ILE A 134 7.46 -10.05 5.73
C ILE A 134 8.57 -9.02 5.47
N LEU A 135 8.26 -7.90 4.81
CA LEU A 135 9.23 -6.82 4.57
C LEU A 135 9.74 -6.22 5.88
N LYS A 136 8.85 -5.97 6.85
CA LYS A 136 9.24 -5.49 8.18
C LYS A 136 10.10 -6.51 8.92
N LEU A 137 9.78 -7.79 8.81
CA LEU A 137 10.55 -8.87 9.41
C LEU A 137 11.94 -9.00 8.78
N ALA A 138 12.05 -8.94 7.45
CA ALA A 138 13.33 -8.97 6.73
C ALA A 138 14.21 -7.78 7.11
N ALA A 139 13.63 -6.56 7.19
CA ALA A 139 14.33 -5.38 7.66
C ALA A 139 14.80 -5.51 9.13
N GLN A 140 13.97 -6.09 9.99
CA GLN A 140 14.32 -6.36 11.39
C GLN A 140 15.49 -7.34 11.49
N LEU A 141 15.43 -8.47 10.77
CA LEU A 141 16.49 -9.48 10.74
C LEU A 141 17.82 -8.89 10.25
N ALA A 142 17.80 -8.09 9.18
CA ALA A 142 18.98 -7.36 8.70
C ALA A 142 19.54 -6.43 9.78
N GLY A 143 18.67 -5.72 10.52
CA GLY A 143 19.04 -4.87 11.66
C GLY A 143 19.66 -5.65 12.83
N GLU A 144 19.11 -6.81 13.17
CA GLU A 144 19.64 -7.69 14.21
C GLU A 144 21.03 -8.23 13.82
N MET A 145 21.21 -8.65 12.56
CA MET A 145 22.51 -9.10 12.05
C MET A 145 23.54 -7.96 12.06
N LEU A 146 23.16 -6.74 11.70
CA LEU A 146 24.01 -5.55 11.81
C LEU A 146 24.43 -5.26 13.26
N ALA A 147 23.52 -5.42 14.22
CA ALA A 147 23.80 -5.18 15.63
C ALA A 147 24.79 -6.22 16.19
N ARG A 148 24.68 -7.49 15.76
CA ARG A 148 25.62 -8.56 16.11
C ARG A 148 26.99 -8.36 15.44
N ASP A 149 27.03 -7.93 14.19
CA ASP A 149 28.29 -7.68 13.46
C ASP A 149 29.08 -6.49 14.04
N LYS A 150 28.42 -5.48 14.64
CA LYS A 150 29.12 -4.44 15.42
C LYS A 150 29.93 -5.00 16.59
N GLN A 151 29.62 -6.21 17.06
CA GLN A 151 30.35 -6.90 18.13
C GLN A 151 31.44 -7.84 17.58
N ALA A 152 31.42 -8.19 16.29
CA ALA A 152 32.38 -9.07 15.63
C ALA A 152 33.28 -8.27 14.66
N LYS A 153 34.56 -8.10 14.99
CA LYS A 153 35.47 -7.13 14.34
C LYS A 153 35.80 -7.34 12.84
N ASP A 154 35.28 -8.35 12.13
CA ASP A 154 36.00 -8.88 10.96
C ASP A 154 35.32 -8.91 9.58
N LYS A 155 34.15 -8.30 9.31
CA LYS A 155 33.61 -8.30 7.92
C LYS A 155 32.93 -7.00 7.48
N LEU A 156 33.72 -5.95 7.20
CA LEU A 156 33.25 -4.66 6.65
C LEU A 156 32.36 -4.79 5.40
N LYS A 157 32.56 -5.81 4.55
CA LYS A 157 31.74 -6.06 3.35
C LYS A 157 30.32 -6.53 3.67
N ASN A 158 30.11 -7.20 4.80
CA ASN A 158 28.81 -7.74 5.20
C ASN A 158 27.91 -6.63 5.78
N LYS A 159 28.51 -5.68 6.52
CA LYS A 159 27.80 -4.54 7.11
C LYS A 159 27.13 -3.63 6.08
N ASN A 160 27.85 -3.23 5.03
CA ASN A 160 27.26 -2.38 3.98
C ASN A 160 26.13 -3.13 3.25
N GLN A 161 26.29 -4.42 2.98
CA GLN A 161 25.25 -5.23 2.34
C GLN A 161 24.00 -5.34 3.20
N LEU A 162 24.15 -5.61 4.50
CA LEU A 162 23.01 -5.68 5.43
C LEU A 162 22.32 -4.32 5.62
N GLN A 163 23.08 -3.21 5.61
CA GLN A 163 22.50 -1.88 5.67
C GLN A 163 21.70 -1.54 4.41
N MET A 164 22.22 -1.93 3.23
CA MET A 164 21.49 -1.81 1.97
C MET A 164 20.25 -2.70 1.95
N ALA A 165 20.33 -3.94 2.44
CA ALA A 165 19.20 -4.86 2.52
C ALA A 165 18.09 -4.32 3.45
N LYS A 166 18.47 -3.84 4.64
CA LYS A 166 17.54 -3.19 5.57
C LYS A 166 16.83 -2.01 4.89
N ALA A 167 17.59 -1.10 4.29
CA ALA A 167 17.04 0.07 3.61
C ALA A 167 16.13 -0.31 2.42
N HIS A 168 16.49 -1.36 1.68
CA HIS A 168 15.69 -1.90 0.57
C HIS A 168 14.33 -2.40 1.05
N PHE A 169 14.30 -3.24 2.08
CA PHE A 169 13.05 -3.78 2.62
C PHE A 169 12.19 -2.69 3.28
N GLU A 170 12.81 -1.73 3.98
CA GLU A 170 12.10 -0.55 4.51
C GLU A 170 11.51 0.32 3.40
N GLY A 171 12.26 0.54 2.31
CA GLY A 171 11.79 1.28 1.14
C GLY A 171 10.62 0.60 0.43
N LEU A 172 10.67 -0.73 0.28
CA LEU A 172 9.57 -1.51 -0.28
C LEU A 172 8.33 -1.51 0.64
N ALA A 173 8.53 -1.57 1.96
CA ALA A 173 7.42 -1.47 2.91
C ALA A 173 6.74 -0.09 2.82
N GLU A 174 7.53 0.98 2.68
CA GLU A 174 6.99 2.33 2.46
C GLU A 174 6.32 2.45 1.09
N GLN A 175 6.85 1.81 0.05
CA GLN A 175 6.19 1.77 -1.25
C GLN A 175 4.81 1.09 -1.18
N LEU A 176 4.66 0.02 -0.39
CA LEU A 176 3.36 -0.61 -0.14
C LEU A 176 2.40 0.32 0.60
N LEU A 177 2.88 1.09 1.59
CA LEU A 177 2.03 2.07 2.29
C LEU A 177 1.51 3.18 1.38
N ASN A 178 2.22 3.45 0.28
CA ASN A 178 1.88 4.49 -0.68
C ASN A 178 1.28 3.93 -1.99
N SER A 179 0.94 2.64 -2.06
CA SER A 179 0.44 2.02 -3.30
C SER A 179 -1.00 2.39 -3.63
N SER A 180 -1.79 2.81 -2.65
CA SER A 180 -3.17 3.29 -2.80
C SER A 180 -3.58 4.18 -1.63
N GLU A 181 -4.66 4.94 -1.78
CA GLU A 181 -5.20 5.82 -0.72
C GLU A 181 -5.53 5.05 0.57
N ASN A 182 -6.00 3.81 0.44
CA ASN A 182 -6.42 2.96 1.54
C ASN A 182 -5.38 1.90 1.94
N ALA A 183 -4.13 1.99 1.46
CA ALA A 183 -3.13 0.95 1.69
C ALA A 183 -2.82 0.74 3.19
N GLU A 184 -2.64 1.82 3.95
CA GLU A 184 -2.39 1.75 5.40
C GLU A 184 -3.56 1.05 6.13
N ALA A 185 -4.79 1.47 5.86
CA ALA A 185 -6.00 0.87 6.41
C ALA A 185 -6.12 -0.62 6.02
N SER A 186 -5.83 -0.96 4.76
CA SER A 186 -5.90 -2.34 4.25
C SER A 186 -4.89 -3.27 4.94
N ILE A 187 -3.68 -2.77 5.21
CA ILE A 187 -2.65 -3.51 5.94
C ILE A 187 -3.10 -3.73 7.39
N ILE A 188 -3.52 -2.67 8.08
CA ILE A 188 -4.00 -2.76 9.47
C ILE A 188 -5.19 -3.72 9.57
N ALA A 189 -6.17 -3.62 8.66
CA ALA A 189 -7.33 -4.51 8.60
C ALA A 189 -6.91 -5.98 8.51
N GLY A 190 -6.00 -6.31 7.59
CA GLY A 190 -5.51 -7.68 7.42
C GLY A 190 -4.79 -8.21 8.66
N ILE A 191 -4.00 -7.37 9.34
CA ILE A 191 -3.32 -7.75 10.58
C ILE A 191 -4.32 -7.98 11.71
N ASN A 192 -5.27 -7.06 11.91
CA ASN A 192 -6.22 -7.11 13.02
C ASN A 192 -7.11 -8.36 12.97
N ILE A 193 -7.46 -8.85 11.78
CA ILE A 193 -8.32 -10.03 11.63
C ILE A 193 -7.56 -11.36 11.53
N ASN A 194 -6.22 -11.37 11.58
CA ASN A 194 -5.43 -12.60 11.37
C ASN A 194 -5.83 -13.75 12.32
N GLN A 195 -6.23 -13.44 13.56
CA GLN A 195 -6.72 -14.46 14.50
C GLN A 195 -8.09 -15.04 14.08
N VAL A 196 -8.97 -14.22 13.52
CA VAL A 196 -10.27 -14.66 13.00
C VAL A 196 -10.05 -15.57 11.79
N VAL A 197 -9.13 -15.17 10.90
CA VAL A 197 -8.74 -15.94 9.71
C VAL A 197 -8.12 -17.29 10.07
N SER A 198 -7.30 -17.32 11.11
CA SER A 198 -6.65 -18.55 11.59
C SER A 198 -7.58 -19.47 12.39
N SER A 199 -8.80 -19.02 12.72
CA SER A 199 -9.77 -19.83 13.48
C SER A 199 -10.36 -20.95 12.61
N PRO A 200 -10.83 -22.07 13.20
CA PRO A 200 -11.48 -23.14 12.44
C PRO A 200 -12.66 -22.65 11.58
N ALA A 201 -13.41 -21.66 12.07
CA ALA A 201 -14.50 -21.06 11.32
C ALA A 201 -13.99 -20.24 10.11
N GLY A 202 -12.86 -19.54 10.25
CA GLY A 202 -12.25 -18.78 9.16
C GLY A 202 -11.67 -19.70 8.07
N GLN A 203 -11.09 -20.84 8.47
CA GLN A 203 -10.56 -21.85 7.54
C GLN A 203 -11.67 -22.58 6.75
N ALA A 204 -12.91 -22.57 7.25
CA ALA A 204 -14.04 -23.23 6.59
C ALA A 204 -14.57 -22.46 5.36
N LEU A 205 -14.22 -21.18 5.21
CA LEU A 205 -14.74 -20.31 4.14
C LEU A 205 -13.69 -20.08 3.05
N ASN A 206 -13.57 -21.06 2.14
CA ASN A 206 -12.91 -21.05 0.81
C ASN A 206 -11.46 -20.54 0.66
N SER A 207 -10.89 -19.77 1.60
CA SER A 207 -9.45 -19.58 1.89
C SER A 207 -9.27 -18.44 2.90
N ALA A 208 -8.12 -18.42 3.58
CA ALA A 208 -7.70 -17.32 4.43
C ALA A 208 -7.64 -15.97 3.70
N GLN A 209 -7.19 -15.99 2.43
CA GLN A 209 -7.12 -14.79 1.57
C GLN A 209 -8.51 -14.24 1.28
N ASN A 210 -9.44 -15.10 0.85
CA ASN A 210 -10.80 -14.68 0.53
C ASN A 210 -11.48 -14.02 1.73
N LEU A 211 -11.24 -14.49 2.95
CA LEU A 211 -11.79 -13.85 4.14
C LEU A 211 -11.18 -12.47 4.42
N LYS A 212 -9.87 -12.29 4.18
CA LYS A 212 -9.23 -10.97 4.29
C LYS A 212 -9.77 -9.99 3.26
N ASP A 213 -9.94 -10.44 2.02
CA ASP A 213 -10.46 -9.61 0.95
C ASP A 213 -11.94 -9.27 1.18
N PHE A 214 -12.75 -10.29 1.51
CA PHE A 214 -14.15 -10.11 1.88
C PHE A 214 -14.33 -9.10 3.01
N TYR A 215 -13.48 -9.17 4.05
CA TYR A 215 -13.48 -8.21 5.15
C TYR A 215 -13.08 -6.80 4.69
N ARG A 216 -12.00 -6.66 3.91
CA ARG A 216 -11.54 -5.35 3.41
C ARG A 216 -12.58 -4.68 2.54
N GLU A 217 -13.13 -5.41 1.58
CA GLU A 217 -14.20 -4.92 0.72
C GLU A 217 -15.43 -4.53 1.55
N THR A 218 -15.76 -5.29 2.61
CA THR A 218 -16.82 -4.90 3.54
C THR A 218 -16.54 -3.53 4.17
N ILE A 219 -15.34 -3.28 4.71
CA ILE A 219 -15.05 -2.00 5.39
C ILE A 219 -14.89 -0.80 4.45
N PHE A 220 -14.54 -1.04 3.19
CA PHE A 220 -14.37 0.03 2.20
C PHE A 220 -15.66 0.32 1.42
N ASP A 221 -16.43 -0.70 1.04
CA ASP A 221 -17.56 -0.58 0.12
C ASP A 221 -18.93 -0.60 0.81
N THR A 222 -18.99 -1.04 2.08
CA THR A 222 -20.27 -1.06 2.81
C THR A 222 -20.55 0.29 3.48
N ASN A 223 -21.57 0.98 2.95
CA ASN A 223 -22.05 2.24 3.51
C ASN A 223 -23.47 2.14 4.08
N ASN A 224 -24.22 1.07 3.74
CA ASN A 224 -25.57 0.84 4.22
C ASN A 224 -25.92 -0.65 4.23
N LEU A 225 -27.12 -0.97 4.73
CA LEU A 225 -27.58 -2.35 4.90
C LEU A 225 -27.75 -3.10 3.57
N LEU A 226 -28.17 -2.41 2.50
CA LEU A 226 -28.39 -3.04 1.21
C LEU A 226 -27.06 -3.42 0.55
N SER A 227 -26.09 -2.50 0.53
CA SER A 227 -24.77 -2.79 -0.02
C SER A 227 -24.05 -3.88 0.79
N ALA A 228 -24.24 -3.90 2.12
CA ALA A 228 -23.79 -5.01 2.97
C ALA A 228 -24.37 -6.36 2.53
N TYR A 229 -25.68 -6.41 2.24
CA TYR A 229 -26.36 -7.64 1.86
C TYR A 229 -25.90 -8.15 0.49
N GLU A 230 -25.88 -7.27 -0.52
CA GLU A 230 -25.40 -7.58 -1.86
C GLU A 230 -23.95 -8.06 -1.84
N HIS A 231 -23.10 -7.41 -1.02
CA HIS A 231 -21.71 -7.80 -0.85
C HIS A 231 -21.52 -9.23 -0.33
N ILE A 232 -22.32 -9.62 0.67
CA ILE A 232 -22.25 -10.95 1.25
C ILE A 232 -22.77 -12.00 0.27
N LEU A 233 -23.83 -11.70 -0.49
CA LEU A 233 -24.34 -12.61 -1.53
C LEU A 233 -23.32 -12.87 -2.64
N ASN A 234 -22.46 -11.89 -2.94
CA ASN A 234 -21.40 -12.08 -3.93
C ASN A 234 -20.26 -13.01 -3.43
N HIS A 235 -20.09 -13.14 -2.12
CA HIS A 235 -18.98 -13.87 -1.50
C HIS A 235 -19.38 -15.21 -0.86
N CYS A 236 -20.64 -15.35 -0.48
CA CYS A 236 -21.17 -16.52 0.20
C CYS A 236 -22.18 -17.22 -0.71
N SER A 237 -22.05 -18.55 -0.83
CA SER A 237 -23.13 -19.35 -1.40
C SER A 237 -24.39 -19.28 -0.53
N GLU A 238 -25.54 -19.62 -1.08
CA GLU A 238 -26.85 -19.45 -0.43
C GLU A 238 -26.96 -20.16 0.94
N GLY A 239 -26.16 -21.21 1.19
CA GLY A 239 -26.06 -21.92 2.46
C GLY A 239 -24.96 -21.44 3.42
N GLN A 240 -24.16 -20.44 3.03
CA GLN A 240 -23.04 -19.90 3.82
C GLN A 240 -23.30 -18.50 4.35
N LEU A 241 -24.47 -17.92 4.09
CA LEU A 241 -24.82 -16.55 4.44
C LEU A 241 -24.66 -16.27 5.94
N GLU A 242 -25.23 -17.11 6.80
CA GLU A 242 -25.13 -16.94 8.26
C GLU A 242 -23.67 -17.03 8.74
N GLN A 243 -22.90 -17.98 8.19
CA GLN A 243 -21.50 -18.17 8.53
C GLN A 243 -20.64 -16.96 8.09
N GLY A 244 -20.89 -16.43 6.90
CA GLY A 244 -20.24 -15.23 6.37
C GLY A 244 -20.51 -14.01 7.24
N ILE A 245 -21.78 -13.77 7.61
CA ILE A 245 -22.17 -12.69 8.53
C ILE A 245 -21.48 -12.85 9.88
N ALA A 246 -21.43 -14.06 10.43
CA ALA A 246 -20.80 -14.33 11.72
C ALA A 246 -19.29 -14.08 11.69
N LEU A 247 -18.60 -14.41 10.60
CA LEU A 247 -17.17 -14.14 10.45
C LEU A 247 -16.88 -12.65 10.24
N LEU A 248 -17.69 -11.93 9.45
CA LEU A 248 -17.57 -10.48 9.34
C LEU A 248 -17.75 -9.80 10.70
N LEU A 249 -18.76 -10.20 11.49
CA LEU A 249 -18.96 -9.69 12.84
C LEU A 249 -17.75 -9.92 13.75
N ARG A 250 -17.10 -11.10 13.65
CA ARG A 250 -15.86 -11.39 14.39
C ARG A 250 -14.70 -10.51 13.91
N GLY A 251 -14.54 -10.35 12.60
CA GLY A 251 -13.51 -9.48 12.00
C GLY A 251 -13.67 -8.02 12.45
N LEU A 252 -14.88 -7.49 12.34
CA LEU A 252 -15.22 -6.12 12.75
C LEU A 252 -14.98 -5.92 14.25
N ALA A 253 -15.36 -6.89 15.08
CA ALA A 253 -15.10 -6.84 16.51
C ALA A 253 -13.60 -6.88 16.84
N ALA A 254 -12.82 -7.72 16.14
CA ALA A 254 -11.36 -7.78 16.33
C ALA A 254 -10.70 -6.45 15.96
N ASP A 255 -11.08 -5.85 14.84
CA ASP A 255 -10.55 -4.57 14.35
C ASP A 255 -11.00 -3.38 15.22
N TYR A 256 -12.25 -3.38 15.69
CA TYR A 256 -12.77 -2.37 16.59
C TYR A 256 -12.06 -2.38 17.96
N ASN A 257 -11.72 -3.57 18.46
CA ASN A 257 -11.04 -3.76 19.74
C ASN A 257 -9.52 -3.65 19.65
N ALA A 258 -8.96 -3.63 18.44
CA ALA A 258 -7.53 -3.41 18.24
C ALA A 258 -7.12 -2.03 18.78
N GLN A 259 -5.86 -1.93 19.20
CA GLN A 259 -5.28 -0.66 19.66
C GLN A 259 -5.35 0.41 18.56
N HIS A 260 -5.10 0.00 17.32
CA HIS A 260 -5.31 0.81 16.13
C HIS A 260 -6.29 0.08 15.21
N SER A 261 -7.50 0.63 15.09
CA SER A 261 -8.48 0.16 14.11
C SER A 261 -8.06 0.58 12.69
N SER A 262 -8.42 -0.24 11.70
CA SER A 262 -8.10 0.01 10.28
C SER A 262 -8.76 1.28 9.73
N ILE A 263 -9.97 1.58 10.20
CA ILE A 263 -10.77 2.75 9.86
C ILE A 263 -11.37 3.32 11.15
N GLU A 264 -12.05 4.46 11.04
CA GLU A 264 -12.66 5.13 12.18
C GLU A 264 -13.67 4.22 12.91
N LYS A 265 -13.55 4.15 14.24
CA LYS A 265 -14.42 3.32 15.09
C LYS A 265 -15.92 3.55 14.88
N PRO A 266 -16.43 4.79 14.68
CA PRO A 266 -17.83 5.01 14.35
C PRO A 266 -18.27 4.32 13.04
N LYS A 267 -17.40 4.28 12.02
CA LYS A 267 -17.69 3.57 10.76
C LYS A 267 -17.74 2.06 10.99
N LEU A 268 -16.80 1.49 11.76
CA LEU A 268 -16.85 0.07 12.15
C LEU A 268 -18.15 -0.27 12.89
N GLN A 269 -18.57 0.56 13.85
CA GLN A 269 -19.83 0.36 14.59
C GLN A 269 -21.05 0.39 13.67
N LEU A 270 -21.10 1.30 12.70
CA LEU A 270 -22.18 1.38 11.72
C LEU A 270 -22.28 0.08 10.90
N ILE A 271 -21.13 -0.41 10.41
CA ILE A 271 -21.06 -1.67 9.66
C ILE A 271 -21.47 -2.84 10.54
N MET A 272 -20.98 -2.92 11.79
CA MET A 272 -21.38 -3.95 12.75
C MET A 272 -22.88 -3.96 13.00
N SER A 273 -23.51 -2.79 13.15
CA SER A 273 -24.96 -2.65 13.30
C SER A 273 -25.70 -3.18 12.06
N SER A 274 -25.22 -2.86 10.85
CA SER A 274 -25.77 -3.40 9.61
C SER A 274 -25.66 -4.93 9.57
N MET A 275 -24.50 -5.49 9.92
CA MET A 275 -24.29 -6.95 9.94
C MET A 275 -25.19 -7.65 10.97
N GLN A 276 -25.42 -7.04 12.14
CA GLN A 276 -26.38 -7.57 13.12
C GLN A 276 -27.81 -7.59 12.58
N LYS A 277 -28.23 -6.53 11.86
CA LYS A 277 -29.55 -6.50 11.21
C LYS A 277 -29.66 -7.58 10.13
N LEU A 278 -28.62 -7.78 9.31
CA LEU A 278 -28.60 -8.85 8.31
C LEU A 278 -28.67 -10.24 8.93
N LYS A 279 -28.00 -10.45 10.07
CA LYS A 279 -28.11 -11.70 10.81
C LYS A 279 -29.57 -11.99 11.19
N THR A 280 -30.25 -11.00 11.77
CA THR A 280 -31.68 -11.13 12.13
C THR A 280 -32.55 -11.40 10.92
N LEU A 281 -32.35 -10.69 9.80
CA LEU A 281 -33.10 -10.90 8.57
C LEU A 281 -32.90 -12.30 7.98
N THR A 282 -31.67 -12.83 8.07
CA THR A 282 -31.34 -14.19 7.62
C THR A 282 -32.09 -15.24 8.44
N THR A 283 -32.10 -15.11 9.77
CA THR A 283 -32.87 -16.01 10.66
C THR A 283 -34.38 -15.95 10.38
N ILE A 284 -34.92 -14.76 10.09
CA ILE A 284 -36.33 -14.61 9.72
C ILE A 284 -36.61 -15.29 8.38
N ARG A 285 -35.75 -15.11 7.37
CA ARG A 285 -35.86 -15.76 6.05
C ARG A 285 -35.88 -17.28 6.19
N GLU A 286 -34.97 -17.85 6.98
CA GLU A 286 -34.90 -19.30 7.23
C GLU A 286 -36.17 -19.82 7.92
N SER A 287 -36.68 -19.09 8.90
CA SER A 287 -37.93 -19.43 9.60
C SER A 287 -39.12 -19.41 8.63
N ALA A 288 -39.21 -18.40 7.77
CA ALA A 288 -40.26 -18.28 6.76
C ALA A 288 -40.18 -19.38 5.69
N LEU A 289 -38.98 -19.73 5.21
CA LEU A 289 -38.76 -20.84 4.28
C LEU A 289 -39.11 -22.18 4.93
N GLY A 290 -38.76 -22.36 6.21
CA GLY A 290 -39.15 -23.53 6.99
C GLY A 290 -40.67 -23.67 7.05
N LEU A 291 -41.38 -22.60 7.41
CA LEU A 291 -42.84 -22.58 7.46
C LEU A 291 -43.48 -22.85 6.09
N PHE A 292 -43.00 -22.20 5.02
CA PHE A 292 -43.47 -22.42 3.66
C PHE A 292 -43.30 -23.89 3.24
N SER A 293 -42.13 -24.49 3.52
CA SER A 293 -41.88 -25.89 3.20
C SER A 293 -42.81 -26.85 3.94
N GLN A 294 -43.21 -26.53 5.18
CA GLN A 294 -44.20 -27.30 5.93
C GLN A 294 -45.59 -27.20 5.29
N PHE A 295 -46.03 -25.99 4.92
CA PHE A 295 -47.30 -25.78 4.21
C PHE A 295 -47.33 -26.50 2.85
N SER A 296 -46.26 -26.44 2.07
CA SER A 296 -46.17 -27.14 0.79
C SER A 296 -46.21 -28.66 0.94
N ARG A 297 -45.71 -29.22 2.05
CA ARG A 297 -45.82 -30.67 2.36
C ARG A 297 -47.22 -31.08 2.80
N LEU A 298 -47.98 -30.16 3.38
CA LEU A 298 -49.34 -30.40 3.88
C LEU A 298 -50.42 -30.20 2.81
N GLN A 299 -50.09 -29.63 1.64
CA GLN A 299 -51.00 -29.64 0.50
C GLN A 299 -50.96 -31.01 -0.20
N PRO A 300 -52.06 -31.79 -0.21
CA PRO A 300 -52.13 -32.99 -1.01
C PRO A 300 -52.00 -32.58 -2.48
N GLN A 301 -51.17 -33.30 -3.26
CA GLN A 301 -51.29 -33.25 -4.71
C GLN A 301 -52.73 -33.65 -5.04
N VAL A 302 -53.52 -32.70 -5.55
CA VAL A 302 -54.82 -33.03 -6.14
C VAL A 302 -54.51 -33.82 -7.41
N THR A 303 -54.32 -35.12 -7.25
CA THR A 303 -54.40 -36.07 -8.36
C THR A 303 -55.82 -35.96 -8.90
N HIS A 304 -55.96 -35.21 -9.99
CA HIS A 304 -57.09 -35.33 -10.89
C HIS A 304 -57.11 -36.76 -11.44
N GLN A 305 -57.66 -37.71 -10.68
CA GLN A 305 -58.24 -38.90 -11.29
C GLN A 305 -59.59 -38.49 -11.87
N GLY A 306 -59.66 -38.60 -13.19
CA GLY A 306 -60.77 -38.16 -14.01
C GLY A 306 -62.10 -38.73 -13.53
N ILE A 307 -63.06 -37.82 -13.47
CA ILE A 307 -64.48 -38.15 -13.62
C ILE A 307 -64.63 -38.72 -15.04
N MET A 308 -64.84 -40.02 -15.14
CA MET A 308 -65.55 -40.63 -16.27
C MET A 308 -66.66 -41.50 -15.68
N ALA A 309 -67.80 -40.85 -15.45
CA ALA A 309 -69.10 -41.51 -15.38
C ALA A 309 -69.83 -41.22 -16.70
N GLY A 310 -70.33 -42.27 -17.36
CA GLY A 310 -71.33 -42.16 -18.42
C GLY A 310 -71.00 -42.93 -19.69
N GLY A 311 -71.61 -44.11 -19.86
CA GLY A 311 -71.61 -44.92 -21.08
C GLY A 311 -71.78 -46.39 -20.79
#